data_AF-A0A2N9N9P7-F1
#
_entry.id   AF-A0A2N9N9P7-F1
#
_cell.length_a   1.000
_cell.length_b   1.000
_cell.length_c   1.000
_cell.angle_alpha   90.00
_cell.angle_beta   90.00
_cell.angle_gamma   90.00
#
_symmetry.space_group_name_H-M   'P 1'
#
loop_
_entity.id
_entity.type
_entity.pdbx_description
1 polymer ?
#
loop_
_entity_poly.entity_id
_entity_poly.type
_entity_poly.pdbx_seq_one_letter_code
_entity_poly.pdbx_strand_id
1 'polypeptide(L)'
;METSGPGGAWMSESAWSDGGGGYWAPDDILIPSWQKATAKGCSECSQTYRNAPDVAANANFTFYVCADQRACSANLYGGTSFAAPMWAGYLALYNQKEAAAGHKSVGFINPAIYKAGLSSAYDNDFHDIISGSNGYSATKGYDLATGWGSPKAGNGIVGDDQ
;
A
#
# COMPACT_ATOMS: atom_id res chain seq x y z
N MET A 1 2.59 -8.87 7.83
CA MET A 1 2.71 -9.71 6.62
C MET A 1 3.50 -10.93 6.98
N GLU A 2 2.93 -12.11 6.73
CA GLU A 2 3.59 -13.40 6.89
C GLU A 2 3.74 -14.06 5.52
N THR A 3 4.87 -14.73 5.33
CA THR A 3 5.19 -15.49 4.11
C THR A 3 5.64 -16.90 4.50
N SER A 4 5.64 -17.85 3.56
CA SER A 4 6.09 -19.21 3.83
C SER A 4 7.60 -19.35 4.10
N GLY A 5 8.37 -18.26 4.01
CA GLY A 5 9.81 -18.17 4.23
C GLY A 5 10.42 -17.00 3.46
N PRO A 6 11.74 -16.77 3.53
CA PRO A 6 12.41 -15.75 2.74
C PRO A 6 12.14 -15.94 1.23
N GLY A 7 11.52 -14.95 0.58
CA GLY A 7 11.10 -15.05 -0.82
C GLY A 7 9.96 -16.04 -1.09
N GLY A 8 9.32 -16.55 -0.03
CA GLY A 8 8.21 -17.50 -0.09
C GLY A 8 6.89 -16.84 -0.49
N ALA A 9 5.87 -17.66 -0.68
CA ALA A 9 4.53 -17.19 -1.02
C ALA A 9 3.93 -16.37 0.13
N TRP A 10 3.10 -15.39 -0.23
CA TRP A 10 2.25 -14.68 0.71
C TRP A 10 1.34 -15.65 1.47
N MET A 11 1.17 -15.44 2.78
CA MET A 11 0.32 -16.30 3.64
C MET A 11 -0.80 -15.49 4.31
N SER A 12 -0.47 -14.40 4.98
CA SER A 12 -1.45 -13.55 5.66
C SER A 12 -0.96 -12.14 5.89
N GLU A 13 -1.91 -11.19 5.97
CA GLU A 13 -1.67 -9.80 6.32
C GLU A 13 -2.77 -9.30 7.25
N SER A 14 -2.38 -8.44 8.18
CA SER A 14 -3.29 -7.71 9.07
C SER A 14 -2.77 -6.28 9.23
N ALA A 15 -3.70 -5.35 9.47
CA ALA A 15 -3.36 -3.99 9.80
C ALA A 15 -2.54 -3.95 11.10
N TRP A 16 -1.46 -3.17 11.08
CA TRP A 16 -0.60 -2.99 12.24
C TRP A 16 -1.20 -1.94 13.17
N SER A 17 -1.31 -2.26 14.46
CA SER A 17 -1.96 -1.40 15.47
C SER A 17 -1.34 -0.03 15.62
N ASP A 18 -0.03 0.09 15.38
CA ASP A 18 0.70 1.35 15.51
C ASP A 18 0.86 2.05 14.15
N GLY A 19 0.16 1.56 13.12
CA GLY A 19 0.10 2.21 11.81
C GLY A 19 -0.69 3.52 11.87
N GLY A 20 -0.36 4.47 10.99
CA GLY A 20 -1.16 5.68 10.80
C GLY A 20 -2.38 5.44 9.89
N GLY A 21 -3.35 6.36 9.93
CA GLY A 21 -4.57 6.27 9.13
C GLY A 21 -5.48 7.48 9.36
N GLY A 22 -6.57 7.58 8.61
CA GLY A 22 -7.60 8.61 8.80
C GLY A 22 -7.76 9.56 7.62
N TYR A 23 -8.21 10.79 7.88
CA TYR A 23 -8.42 11.80 6.85
C TYR A 23 -8.03 13.19 7.32
N TRP A 24 -7.50 14.02 6.41
CA TRP A 24 -6.82 15.27 6.74
C TRP A 24 -7.78 16.46 6.86
N ALA A 25 -8.76 16.33 7.75
CA ALA A 25 -9.61 17.45 8.16
C ALA A 25 -8.84 18.58 8.86
N PRO A 26 -7.84 18.32 9.74
CA PRO A 26 -7.12 19.40 10.43
C PRO A 26 -6.30 20.31 9.50
N ASP A 27 -5.89 19.80 8.34
CA ASP A 27 -5.05 20.52 7.36
C ASP A 27 -5.85 21.04 6.15
N ASP A 28 -7.19 20.92 6.16
CA ASP A 28 -8.10 21.30 5.06
C ASP A 28 -7.70 20.73 3.69
N ILE A 29 -7.08 19.55 3.67
CA ILE A 29 -6.70 18.89 2.40
C ILE A 29 -7.94 18.23 1.82
N LEU A 30 -8.57 18.94 0.88
CA LEU A 30 -9.78 18.47 0.20
C LEU A 30 -9.56 17.15 -0.54
N ILE A 31 -10.64 16.37 -0.62
CA ILE A 31 -10.62 15.08 -1.30
C ILE A 31 -10.24 15.26 -2.79
N PRO A 32 -9.17 14.60 -3.25
CA PRO A 32 -8.79 14.67 -4.65
C PRO A 32 -9.81 13.93 -5.53
N SER A 33 -9.96 14.36 -6.79
CA SER A 33 -10.97 13.81 -7.71
C SER A 33 -10.91 12.30 -7.86
N TRP A 34 -9.71 11.73 -7.89
CA TRP A 34 -9.47 10.29 -8.02
C TRP A 34 -9.89 9.46 -6.80
N GLN A 35 -10.05 10.07 -5.62
CA GLN A 35 -10.46 9.37 -4.39
C GLN A 35 -11.97 9.41 -4.14
N LYS A 36 -12.70 10.29 -4.84
CA LYS A 36 -14.14 10.52 -4.57
C LYS A 36 -15.00 9.26 -4.76
N ALA A 37 -14.71 8.45 -5.77
CA ALA A 37 -15.47 7.22 -6.02
C ALA A 37 -15.22 6.18 -4.91
N THR A 38 -13.95 6.04 -4.50
CA THR A 38 -13.52 5.16 -3.42
C THR A 38 -14.13 5.55 -2.08
N ALA A 39 -14.13 6.84 -1.74
CA ALA A 39 -14.69 7.32 -0.49
C ALA A 39 -16.18 6.93 -0.34
N LYS A 40 -16.95 6.88 -1.43
CA LYS A 40 -18.37 6.46 -1.38
C LYS A 40 -18.56 5.00 -0.97
N GLY A 41 -17.58 4.14 -1.23
CA GLY A 41 -17.61 2.71 -0.90
C GLY A 41 -17.02 2.36 0.47
N CYS A 42 -16.43 3.33 1.17
CA CYS A 42 -15.74 3.14 2.44
C CYS A 42 -16.52 3.84 3.57
N SER A 43 -17.02 3.08 4.55
CA SER A 43 -17.93 3.58 5.58
C SER A 43 -17.32 4.63 6.51
N GLU A 44 -16.02 4.52 6.78
CA GLU A 44 -15.31 5.44 7.68
C GLU A 44 -14.64 6.61 6.93
N CYS A 45 -14.63 6.58 5.60
CA CYS A 45 -13.96 7.57 4.78
C CYS A 45 -14.68 8.93 4.76
N SER A 46 -13.89 9.99 4.85
CA SER A 46 -14.35 11.34 4.57
C SER A 46 -14.72 11.50 3.11
N GLN A 47 -15.88 12.12 2.87
CA GLN A 47 -16.31 12.54 1.54
C GLN A 47 -15.75 13.93 1.16
N THR A 48 -15.10 14.61 2.11
CA THR A 48 -14.67 16.01 1.98
C THR A 48 -13.16 16.15 1.97
N TYR A 49 -12.45 15.32 2.74
CA TYR A 49 -11.01 15.42 2.94
C TYR A 49 -10.27 14.21 2.39
N ARG A 50 -8.96 14.37 2.11
CA ARG A 50 -8.09 13.28 1.67
C ARG A 50 -8.01 12.20 2.75
N ASN A 51 -8.39 10.99 2.38
CA ASN A 51 -8.32 9.77 3.20
C ASN A 51 -6.96 9.11 3.02
N ALA A 52 -6.36 8.52 4.05
CA ALA A 52 -5.06 7.87 4.05
C ALA A 52 -5.09 6.56 4.86
N PRO A 53 -4.16 5.62 4.59
CA PRO A 53 -3.15 5.65 3.53
C PRO A 53 -3.72 5.30 2.15
N ASP A 54 -2.95 5.48 1.07
CA ASP A 54 -3.38 5.02 -0.27
C ASP A 54 -3.15 3.51 -0.45
N VAL A 55 -2.07 3.00 0.14
CA VAL A 55 -1.58 1.62 0.05
C VAL A 55 -0.81 1.25 1.32
N ALA A 56 -0.58 -0.04 1.53
CA ALA A 56 0.14 -0.59 2.67
C ALA A 56 1.33 -1.47 2.23
N ALA A 57 2.25 -1.73 3.15
CA ALA A 57 3.28 -2.76 3.04
C ALA A 57 3.66 -3.20 4.46
N ASN A 58 4.51 -4.23 4.60
CA ASN A 58 4.95 -4.67 5.91
C ASN A 58 5.58 -3.50 6.69
N ALA A 59 5.13 -3.32 7.93
CA ALA A 59 5.60 -2.28 8.84
C ALA A 59 5.83 -2.82 10.26
N ASN A 60 5.66 -4.13 10.49
CA ASN A 60 5.87 -4.73 11.80
C ASN A 60 7.37 -4.84 12.14
N PHE A 61 7.68 -5.23 13.37
CA PHE A 61 9.02 -5.47 13.88
C PHE A 61 9.63 -6.79 13.40
N THR A 62 9.47 -7.17 12.13
CA THR A 62 10.02 -8.43 11.59
C THR A 62 11.25 -8.22 10.70
N PHE A 63 11.81 -7.00 10.70
CA PHE A 63 12.92 -6.65 9.81
C PHE A 63 14.28 -7.08 10.36
N TYR A 64 15.15 -7.46 9.42
CA TYR A 64 16.59 -7.60 9.65
C TYR A 64 17.28 -6.32 9.18
N VAL A 65 17.98 -5.65 10.09
CA VAL A 65 18.54 -4.31 9.87
C VAL A 65 20.03 -4.32 10.19
N CYS A 66 20.84 -3.85 9.24
CA CYS A 66 22.29 -3.68 9.37
C CYS A 66 22.64 -2.19 9.18
N ALA A 67 22.37 -1.35 10.18
CA ALA A 67 22.43 0.10 10.01
C ALA A 67 23.82 0.72 10.29
N ASP A 68 24.62 0.11 11.17
CA ASP A 68 25.89 0.69 11.64
C ASP A 68 27.15 0.05 11.03
N GLN A 69 26.96 -0.87 10.06
CA GLN A 69 28.02 -1.64 9.40
C GLN A 69 28.90 -2.48 10.35
N ARG A 70 28.45 -2.72 11.59
CA ARG A 70 29.17 -3.51 12.60
C ARG A 70 28.40 -4.77 12.97
N ALA A 71 27.09 -4.63 13.18
CA ALA A 71 26.22 -5.74 13.51
C ALA A 71 24.85 -5.56 12.84
N CYS A 72 24.17 -6.68 12.67
CA CYS A 72 22.80 -6.70 12.20
C CYS A 72 21.89 -7.14 13.34
N SER A 73 20.72 -6.54 13.41
CA SER A 73 19.67 -6.89 14.37
C SER A 73 18.46 -7.43 13.66
N ALA A 74 17.85 -8.48 14.20
CA ALA A 74 16.55 -8.98 13.77
C ALA A 74 15.47 -8.50 14.74
N ASN A 75 14.31 -8.15 14.21
CA ASN A 75 13.07 -7.94 14.94
C ASN A 75 13.06 -6.81 15.98
N LEU A 76 13.91 -5.79 15.80
CA LEU A 76 13.99 -4.63 16.70
C LEU A 76 13.37 -3.37 16.12
N TYR A 77 13.28 -3.28 14.80
CA TYR A 77 12.82 -2.10 14.09
C TYR A 77 11.61 -2.44 13.23
N GLY A 78 10.66 -1.53 13.19
CA GLY A 78 9.45 -1.55 12.39
C GLY A 78 9.08 -0.14 11.98
N GLY A 79 7.81 0.10 11.68
CA GLY A 79 7.31 1.39 11.27
C GLY A 79 7.00 1.46 9.77
N THR A 80 6.08 2.35 9.42
CA THR A 80 5.78 2.72 8.04
C THR A 80 6.99 3.30 7.31
N SER A 81 8.02 3.73 8.05
CA SER A 81 9.35 4.05 7.52
C SER A 81 10.00 2.91 6.73
N PHE A 82 9.66 1.64 7.00
CA PHE A 82 10.09 0.50 6.18
C PHE A 82 9.14 0.23 5.01
N ALA A 83 7.85 0.55 5.16
CA ALA A 83 6.87 0.41 4.08
C ALA A 83 7.14 1.36 2.90
N ALA A 84 7.52 2.61 3.17
CA ALA A 84 7.83 3.61 2.13
C ALA A 84 8.96 3.18 1.16
N PRO A 85 10.16 2.77 1.63
CA PRO A 85 11.22 2.30 0.73
C PRO A 85 10.88 0.97 0.04
N MET A 86 10.02 0.12 0.61
CA MET A 86 9.52 -1.07 -0.09
C MET A 86 8.70 -0.70 -1.32
N TRP A 87 7.75 0.23 -1.17
CA TRP A 87 6.99 0.77 -2.31
C TRP A 87 7.88 1.48 -3.32
N ALA A 88 8.88 2.25 -2.87
CA ALA A 88 9.85 2.87 -3.77
C ALA A 88 10.62 1.82 -4.60
N GLY A 89 11.08 0.74 -3.97
CA GLY A 89 11.75 -0.37 -4.66
C GLY A 89 10.84 -1.10 -5.64
N TYR A 90 9.59 -1.36 -5.25
CA TYR A 90 8.57 -1.94 -6.13
C TYR A 90 8.34 -1.07 -7.38
N LEU A 91 8.15 0.24 -7.19
CA LEU A 91 7.94 1.17 -8.31
C LEU A 91 9.19 1.36 -9.17
N ALA A 92 10.38 1.26 -8.60
CA ALA A 92 11.63 1.27 -9.38
C ALA A 92 11.71 0.06 -10.32
N LEU A 93 11.39 -1.13 -9.84
CA LEU A 93 11.33 -2.35 -10.66
C LEU A 93 10.24 -2.25 -11.73
N TYR A 94 9.07 -1.72 -11.38
CA TYR A 94 8.00 -1.46 -12.35
C TYR A 94 8.47 -0.49 -13.45
N ASN A 95 9.05 0.66 -13.07
CA ASN A 95 9.57 1.62 -14.04
C ASN A 95 10.69 1.04 -14.92
N GLN A 96 11.50 0.12 -14.38
CA GLN A 96 12.50 -0.61 -15.16
C GLN A 96 11.84 -1.50 -16.23
N LYS A 97 10.79 -2.24 -15.86
CA LYS A 97 10.00 -3.05 -16.81
C LYS A 97 9.38 -2.17 -17.91
N GLU A 98 8.73 -1.08 -17.52
CA GLU A 98 8.10 -0.13 -18.45
C GLU A 98 9.13 0.49 -19.41
N ALA A 99 10.28 0.92 -18.89
CA ALA A 99 11.35 1.48 -19.72
C ALA A 99 11.88 0.45 -20.75
N ALA A 100 12.00 -0.83 -20.36
CA ALA A 100 12.39 -1.89 -21.28
C ALA A 100 11.34 -2.15 -22.39
N ALA A 101 10.06 -1.86 -22.11
CA ALA A 101 8.97 -1.90 -23.08
C ALA A 101 8.82 -0.59 -23.90
N GLY A 102 9.66 0.42 -23.65
CA GLY A 102 9.58 1.73 -24.32
C GLY A 102 8.51 2.67 -23.76
N HIS A 103 7.93 2.34 -22.60
CA HIS A 103 6.95 3.16 -21.89
C HIS A 103 7.63 4.17 -20.95
N LYS A 104 6.85 5.14 -20.48
CA LYS A 104 7.32 6.16 -19.52
C LYS A 104 7.20 5.65 -18.09
N SER A 105 8.02 6.20 -17.20
CA SER A 105 7.87 5.97 -15.75
C SER A 105 6.50 6.42 -15.24
N VAL A 106 5.99 5.74 -14.22
CA VAL A 106 4.65 5.96 -13.66
C VAL A 106 4.41 7.37 -13.08
N GLY A 107 5.45 8.04 -12.59
CA GLY A 107 5.33 9.39 -12.03
C GLY A 107 4.34 9.48 -10.87
N PHE A 108 3.38 10.41 -10.94
CA PHE A 108 2.33 10.56 -9.93
C PHE A 108 1.30 9.42 -10.04
N ILE A 109 1.47 8.42 -9.18
CA ILE A 109 0.77 7.14 -9.31
C ILE A 109 -0.64 7.10 -8.70
N ASN A 110 -1.01 8.02 -7.80
CA ASN A 110 -2.28 7.93 -7.08
C ASN A 110 -3.51 7.77 -8.00
N PRO A 111 -3.69 8.52 -9.10
CA PRO A 111 -4.83 8.29 -9.99
C PRO A 111 -4.87 6.86 -10.57
N ALA A 112 -3.70 6.26 -10.86
CA ALA A 112 -3.61 4.91 -11.38
C ALA A 112 -3.94 3.86 -10.31
N ILE A 113 -3.42 4.00 -9.09
CA ILE A 113 -3.74 3.11 -7.95
C ILE A 113 -5.25 3.08 -7.70
N TYR A 114 -5.90 4.24 -7.68
CA TYR A 114 -7.34 4.30 -7.40
C TYR A 114 -8.19 3.75 -8.55
N LYS A 115 -7.72 3.90 -9.80
CA LYS A 115 -8.34 3.23 -10.94
C LYS A 115 -8.21 1.71 -10.83
N ALA A 116 -7.04 1.19 -10.48
CA ALA A 116 -6.78 -0.23 -10.29
C ALA A 116 -7.62 -0.79 -9.12
N GLY A 117 -7.66 -0.09 -7.99
CA GLY A 117 -8.46 -0.41 -6.81
C GLY A 117 -9.96 -0.55 -7.07
N LEU A 118 -10.50 0.28 -7.97
CA LEU A 118 -11.91 0.24 -8.38
C LEU A 118 -12.19 -0.73 -9.53
N SER A 119 -11.16 -1.33 -10.11
CA SER A 119 -11.31 -2.20 -11.27
C SER A 119 -11.73 -3.61 -10.86
N SER A 120 -12.31 -4.37 -11.80
CA SER A 120 -12.56 -5.80 -11.61
C SER A 120 -11.28 -6.64 -11.52
N ALA A 121 -10.11 -6.06 -11.84
CA ALA A 121 -8.81 -6.71 -11.76
C ALA A 121 -8.11 -6.49 -10.41
N TYR A 122 -8.77 -5.84 -9.43
CA TYR A 122 -8.21 -5.53 -8.12
C TYR A 122 -7.42 -6.68 -7.47
N ASP A 123 -7.99 -7.89 -7.45
CA ASP A 123 -7.38 -9.08 -6.81
C ASP A 123 -6.09 -9.57 -7.51
N ASN A 124 -5.80 -9.05 -8.70
CA ASN A 124 -4.54 -9.29 -9.42
C ASN A 124 -3.46 -8.29 -9.02
N ASP A 125 -3.84 -7.09 -8.58
CA ASP A 125 -2.94 -5.96 -8.37
C ASP A 125 -2.58 -5.80 -6.89
N PHE A 126 -3.52 -6.10 -6.00
CA PHE A 126 -3.37 -5.91 -4.56
C PHE A 126 -3.73 -7.17 -3.75
N HIS A 127 -3.12 -7.28 -2.57
CA HIS A 127 -3.63 -8.09 -1.49
C HIS A 127 -4.48 -7.20 -0.59
N ASP A 128 -5.78 -7.50 -0.55
CA ASP A 128 -6.74 -6.85 0.36
C ASP A 128 -6.50 -7.26 1.81
N ILE A 129 -6.29 -6.29 2.70
CA ILE A 129 -6.00 -6.54 4.11
C ILE A 129 -7.29 -6.34 4.90
N ILE A 130 -8.00 -7.43 5.17
CA ILE A 130 -9.36 -7.38 5.74
C ILE A 130 -9.43 -7.65 7.24
N SER A 131 -8.29 -7.60 7.95
CA SER A 131 -8.22 -7.91 9.37
C SER A 131 -7.23 -7.03 10.13
N GLY A 132 -7.43 -6.87 11.44
CA GLY A 132 -6.66 -5.95 12.28
C GLY A 132 -7.24 -4.54 12.28
N SER A 133 -6.59 -3.64 13.02
CA SER A 133 -6.99 -2.25 13.14
C SER A 133 -5.85 -1.40 13.69
N ASN A 134 -5.82 -0.12 13.32
CA ASN A 134 -4.98 0.93 13.92
C ASN A 134 -5.81 2.02 14.64
N GLY A 135 -7.03 1.67 15.06
CA GLY A 135 -8.08 2.60 15.45
C GLY A 135 -9.15 2.78 14.36
N TYR A 136 -8.80 2.52 13.10
CA TYR A 136 -9.73 2.26 12.00
C TYR A 136 -9.72 0.76 11.69
N SER A 137 -10.88 0.17 11.40
CA SER A 137 -10.94 -1.26 11.11
C SER A 137 -10.48 -1.54 9.69
N ALA A 138 -9.67 -2.58 9.51
CA ALA A 138 -9.36 -3.08 8.18
C ALA A 138 -10.58 -3.82 7.63
N THR A 139 -11.01 -3.53 6.41
CA THR A 139 -12.26 -4.04 5.83
C THR A 139 -12.07 -4.47 4.38
N LYS A 140 -13.10 -5.06 3.76
CA LYS A 140 -13.03 -5.41 2.35
C LYS A 140 -12.97 -4.14 1.48
N GLY A 141 -11.99 -4.09 0.57
CA GLY A 141 -11.73 -2.94 -0.29
C GLY A 141 -11.01 -1.82 0.44
N TYR A 142 -11.12 -0.59 -0.07
CA TYR A 142 -10.38 0.53 0.53
C TYR A 142 -10.82 0.81 1.98
N ASP A 143 -9.85 0.90 2.88
CA ASP A 143 -10.07 1.32 4.27
C ASP A 143 -9.02 2.33 4.76
N LEU A 144 -9.26 2.90 5.94
CA LEU A 144 -8.39 3.91 6.55
C LEU A 144 -7.19 3.32 7.32
N ALA A 145 -7.06 2.00 7.39
CA ALA A 145 -5.94 1.34 8.06
C ALA A 145 -4.84 0.95 7.07
N THR A 146 -5.22 0.53 5.86
CA THR A 146 -4.33 -0.09 4.87
C THR A 146 -4.55 0.42 3.44
N GLY A 147 -5.52 1.31 3.22
CA GLY A 147 -5.81 1.85 1.89
C GLY A 147 -6.32 0.74 0.98
N TRP A 148 -5.77 0.63 -0.22
CA TRP A 148 -6.08 -0.49 -1.13
C TRP A 148 -5.38 -1.81 -0.78
N GLY A 149 -4.57 -1.85 0.29
CA GLY A 149 -3.80 -3.03 0.69
C GLY A 149 -2.37 -3.02 0.16
N SER A 150 -1.74 -4.19 0.12
CA SER A 150 -0.33 -4.36 -0.27
C SER A 150 -0.20 -4.77 -1.75
N PRO A 151 0.94 -4.51 -2.42
CA PRO A 151 1.08 -4.85 -3.84
C PRO A 151 1.23 -6.36 -4.02
N LYS A 152 0.53 -6.94 -5.00
CA LYS A 152 0.72 -8.34 -5.39
C LYS A 152 1.87 -8.46 -6.38
N ALA A 153 2.97 -9.09 -5.96
CA ALA A 153 4.13 -9.29 -6.81
C ALA A 153 3.78 -10.24 -7.96
N GLY A 154 3.98 -9.78 -9.21
CA GLY A 154 3.81 -10.60 -10.42
C GLY A 154 3.02 -9.95 -11.56
N ASN A 155 2.09 -9.04 -11.27
CA ASN A 155 1.15 -8.54 -12.28
C ASN A 155 1.22 -7.04 -12.60
N GLY A 156 1.93 -6.23 -11.82
CA GLY A 156 2.02 -4.77 -12.05
C GLY A 156 0.70 -4.04 -11.75
N ILE A 157 0.77 -2.92 -11.04
CA ILE A 157 -0.43 -2.15 -10.60
C ILE A 157 -1.14 -1.42 -11.76
N VAL A 158 -0.67 -1.57 -12.99
CA VAL A 158 -1.26 -0.97 -14.17
C VAL A 158 -1.27 -2.05 -15.25
N GLY A 159 -2.47 -2.57 -15.52
CA GLY A 159 -2.68 -3.66 -16.47
C GLY A 159 -2.15 -3.39 -17.87
N ASP A 160 -1.84 -4.49 -18.55
CA ASP A 160 -1.40 -4.63 -19.93
C ASP A 160 -2.47 -4.18 -20.97
N ASP A 161 -3.14 -3.05 -20.75
CA ASP A 161 -3.98 -2.39 -21.75
C ASP A 161 -3.11 -1.42 -22.57
N GLN A 162 -2.20 -1.96 -23.38
CA GLN A 162 -1.66 -1.34 -24.61
C GLN A 162 -1.54 -2.39 -25.71
#